data_AF-A0A1X0RMJ7-F1
#
_entry.id   AF-A0A1X0RMJ7-F1
#
_cell.length_a   1.000
_cell.length_b   1.000
_cell.length_c   1.000
_cell.angle_alpha   90.00
_cell.angle_beta   90.00
_cell.angle_gamma   90.00
#
_symmetry.space_group_name_H-M   'P 1'
#
loop_
_entity.id
_entity.type
_entity.pdbx_description
1 polymer ?
#
loop_
_entity_poly.entity_id
_entity_poly.type
_entity_poly.pdbx_seq_one_letter_code
_entity_poly.pdbx_strand_id
1 'polypeptide(L)'
;SSFFVNSRCSQEPLATPTISTWLRNMIRVSTEERSISVRSIASSLTLRCGVPKEDIVTLGNWTNSSTFENHYRREHTSCLNFTQILISTSS
;
A
#
# COMPACT_ATOMS: atom_id res chain seq x y z
N SER A 1 -10.02 22.08 4.99
CA SER A 1 -8.85 21.21 4.72
C SER A 1 -9.05 20.54 3.37
N SER A 2 -8.03 20.50 2.50
CA SER A 2 -8.08 19.74 1.24
C SER A 2 -7.27 18.46 1.43
N PHE A 3 -7.88 17.30 1.22
CA PHE A 3 -7.19 16.00 1.33
C PHE A 3 -6.22 15.73 0.17
N PHE A 4 -6.46 16.33 -1.00
CA PHE A 4 -5.65 16.12 -2.21
C PHE A 4 -5.18 17.45 -2.78
N VAL A 5 -3.98 17.87 -2.36
CA VAL A 5 -3.42 19.21 -2.63
C VAL A 5 -3.14 19.46 -4.12
N ASN A 6 -2.96 18.39 -4.90
CA ASN A 6 -2.73 18.44 -6.36
C ASN A 6 -4.00 18.27 -7.20
N SER A 7 -5.19 18.27 -6.59
CA SER A 7 -6.45 18.23 -7.35
C SER A 7 -6.74 19.60 -7.98
N ARG A 8 -7.21 19.60 -9.23
CA ARG A 8 -7.70 20.82 -9.90
C ARG A 8 -8.93 21.41 -9.21
N CYS A 9 -9.74 20.55 -8.58
CA CYS A 9 -10.88 20.94 -7.77
C CYS A 9 -10.79 20.23 -6.42
N SER A 10 -10.45 20.95 -5.37
CA SER A 10 -10.25 20.40 -4.02
C SER A 10 -11.56 19.98 -3.33
N GLN A 11 -12.70 20.36 -3.91
CA GLN A 11 -14.03 20.00 -3.41
C GLN A 11 -14.63 18.78 -4.12
N GLU A 12 -14.03 18.31 -5.21
CA GLU A 12 -14.50 17.12 -5.93
C GLU A 12 -13.68 15.88 -5.54
N PRO A 13 -14.33 14.71 -5.41
CA PRO A 13 -13.62 13.46 -5.22
C PRO A 13 -12.69 13.19 -6.41
N LEU A 14 -11.44 12.82 -6.12
CA LEU A 14 -10.56 12.30 -7.17
C LEU A 14 -11.10 10.97 -7.68
N ALA A 15 -11.00 10.77 -8.99
CA ALA A 15 -11.32 9.50 -9.60
C ALA A 15 -10.35 8.40 -9.11
N THR A 16 -10.88 7.22 -8.80
CA THR A 16 -10.10 6.03 -8.39
C THR A 16 -8.89 5.73 -9.30
N PRO A 17 -8.96 5.86 -10.63
CA PRO A 17 -7.80 5.66 -11.51
C PRO A 17 -6.65 6.62 -11.24
N THR A 18 -6.95 7.87 -10.89
CA THR A 18 -5.94 8.90 -10.57
C THR A 18 -5.17 8.50 -9.32
N ILE A 19 -5.88 8.19 -8.24
CA ILE A 19 -5.29 7.73 -6.97
C ILE A 19 -4.48 6.46 -7.20
N SER A 20 -5.03 5.49 -7.94
CA SER A 20 -4.35 4.22 -8.25
C SER A 20 -3.04 4.42 -9.02
N THR A 21 -3.02 5.36 -9.97
CA THR A 21 -1.81 5.69 -10.72
C THR A 21 -0.74 6.33 -9.83
N TRP A 22 -1.12 7.25 -8.95
CA TRP A 22 -0.17 7.85 -8.00
C TRP A 22 0.45 6.80 -7.07
N LEU A 23 -0.38 5.92 -6.49
CA LEU A 23 0.10 4.85 -5.60
C LEU A 23 1.02 3.86 -6.33
N ARG A 24 0.68 3.46 -7.56
CA ARG A 24 1.54 2.57 -8.38
C ARG A 24 2.89 3.20 -8.69
N ASN A 25 2.91 4.49 -9.02
CA ASN A 25 4.16 5.20 -9.28
C ASN A 25 5.06 5.24 -8.05
N MET A 26 4.49 5.52 -6.86
CA MET A 26 5.25 5.50 -5.61
C MET A 26 5.84 4.12 -5.29
N ILE A 27 5.05 3.04 -5.46
CA ILE A 27 5.52 1.67 -5.23
C ILE A 27 6.66 1.33 -6.20
N ARG A 28 6.51 1.66 -7.50
CA ARG A 28 7.51 1.36 -8.53
C ARG A 28 8.85 2.05 -8.29
N VAL A 29 8.84 3.24 -7.70
CA VAL A 29 10.08 3.93 -7.29
C VAL A 29 10.76 3.21 -6.12
N SER A 30 9.97 2.53 -5.28
CA SER A 30 10.45 1.97 -4.01
C SER A 30 10.89 0.50 -4.08
N THR A 31 10.51 -0.23 -5.13
CA THR A 31 10.82 -1.65 -5.29
C THR A 31 10.67 -2.10 -6.75
N GLU A 32 11.51 -3.06 -7.16
CA GLU A 32 11.44 -3.69 -8.49
C GLU A 32 10.43 -4.84 -8.56
N GLU A 33 9.89 -5.27 -7.42
CA GLU A 33 8.95 -6.39 -7.39
C GLU A 33 7.63 -6.04 -8.08
N ARG A 34 7.19 -6.97 -8.93
CA ARG A 34 5.97 -6.83 -9.71
C ARG A 34 4.74 -7.23 -8.89
N SER A 35 3.60 -6.63 -9.24
CA SER A 35 2.29 -7.00 -8.69
C SER A 35 2.10 -6.76 -7.19
N ILE A 36 2.90 -5.86 -6.59
CA ILE A 36 2.63 -5.36 -5.23
C ILE A 36 1.48 -4.36 -5.25
N SER A 37 0.63 -4.44 -4.22
CA SER A 37 -0.37 -3.42 -3.92
C SER A 37 -0.12 -2.78 -2.55
N VAL A 38 -0.63 -1.57 -2.34
CA VAL A 38 -0.60 -0.90 -1.02
C VAL A 38 -1.23 -1.79 0.06
N ARG A 39 -2.31 -2.51 -0.26
CA ARG A 39 -2.97 -3.44 0.66
C ARG A 39 -2.04 -4.57 1.09
N SER A 40 -1.28 -5.14 0.15
CA SER A 40 -0.29 -6.19 0.42
C SER A 40 0.84 -5.69 1.33
N ILE A 41 1.37 -4.48 1.07
CA ILE A 41 2.40 -3.86 1.91
C ILE A 41 1.87 -3.63 3.33
N ALA A 42 0.72 -2.96 3.45
CA ALA A 42 0.14 -2.59 4.74
C ALA A 42 -0.16 -3.83 5.59
N SER A 43 -0.85 -4.82 5.03
CA SER A 43 -1.17 -6.07 5.75
C SER A 43 0.08 -6.85 6.18
N SER A 44 1.12 -6.89 5.36
CA SER A 44 2.40 -7.53 5.71
C SER A 44 3.14 -6.79 6.83
N LEU A 45 3.11 -5.45 6.81
CA LEU A 45 3.67 -4.63 7.87
C LEU A 45 2.89 -4.82 9.18
N THR A 46 1.56 -4.81 9.12
CA THR A 46 0.69 -5.05 10.27
C THR A 46 0.94 -6.42 10.90
N LEU A 47 1.12 -7.46 10.08
CA LEU A 47 1.50 -8.80 10.55
C LEU A 47 2.86 -8.78 11.25
N ARG A 48 3.86 -8.10 10.67
CA ARG A 48 5.20 -7.96 11.26
C ARG A 48 5.18 -7.21 12.60
N CYS A 49 4.23 -6.27 12.78
CA CYS A 49 4.01 -5.58 14.04
C CYS A 49 3.29 -6.43 15.11
N GLY A 50 2.99 -7.71 14.82
CA GLY A 50 2.40 -8.65 15.79
C GLY A 50 0.88 -8.60 15.87
N VAL A 51 0.20 -7.92 14.94
CA VAL A 51 -1.27 -7.98 14.88
C VAL A 51 -1.70 -9.37 14.45
N PRO A 52 -2.71 -9.97 15.11
CA PRO A 52 -3.17 -11.31 14.77
C PRO A 52 -3.63 -11.41 13.31
N LYS A 53 -3.35 -12.55 12.68
CA LYS A 53 -3.62 -12.75 11.25
C LYS A 53 -5.11 -12.71 10.95
N GLU A 54 -5.93 -13.26 11.85
CA GLU A 54 -7.38 -13.25 11.80
C GLU A 54 -7.95 -11.83 11.74
N ASP A 55 -7.36 -10.90 12.49
CA ASP A 55 -7.75 -9.48 12.46
C ASP A 55 -7.35 -8.85 11.13
N ILE A 56 -6.15 -9.15 10.63
CA ILE A 56 -5.67 -8.66 9.33
C ILE A 56 -6.57 -9.17 8.19
N VAL A 57 -6.99 -10.44 8.25
CA VAL A 57 -7.89 -11.05 7.26
C VAL A 57 -9.26 -10.39 7.29
N THR A 58 -9.78 -10.14 8.50
CA THR A 58 -11.05 -9.45 8.71
C THR A 58 -11.00 -8.01 8.18
N LEU A 59 -9.97 -7.24 8.56
CA LEU A 59 -9.78 -5.85 8.12
C LEU A 59 -9.45 -5.73 6.62
N GLY A 60 -8.76 -6.73 6.08
CA GLY A 60 -8.46 -6.86 4.65
C GLY A 60 -9.67 -7.24 3.80
N ASN A 61 -10.79 -7.61 4.43
CA ASN A 61 -12.01 -8.12 3.80
C ASN A 61 -11.72 -9.31 2.86
N TRP A 62 -10.90 -10.26 3.32
CA TRP A 62 -10.62 -11.48 2.56
C TRP A 62 -11.49 -12.64 3.04
N THR A 63 -11.91 -13.48 2.11
CA THR A 63 -12.77 -14.64 2.39
C THR A 63 -12.11 -15.63 3.34
N ASN A 64 -10.77 -15.76 3.31
CA ASN A 64 -10.03 -16.68 4.17
C ASN A 64 -8.55 -16.27 4.30
N SER A 65 -7.88 -16.88 5.28
CA SER A 65 -6.45 -16.66 5.53
C SER A 65 -5.57 -17.11 4.36
N SER A 66 -5.93 -18.15 3.61
CA SER A 66 -5.10 -18.61 2.49
C SER A 66 -5.03 -17.58 1.36
N THR A 67 -6.09 -16.79 1.15
CA THR A 67 -6.08 -15.67 0.20
C THR A 67 -5.03 -14.64 0.58
N PHE A 68 -4.96 -14.27 1.86
CA PHE A 68 -3.92 -13.37 2.36
C PHE A 68 -2.53 -13.96 2.14
N GLU A 69 -2.29 -15.16 2.65
CA GLU A 69 -0.99 -15.82 2.64
C GLU A 69 -0.43 -15.98 1.22
N ASN A 70 -1.25 -16.46 0.29
CA ASN A 70 -0.80 -16.80 -1.06
C ASN A 70 -0.67 -15.59 -1.98
N HIS A 71 -1.53 -14.57 -1.82
CA HIS A 71 -1.63 -13.49 -2.79
C HIS A 71 -1.17 -12.12 -2.27
N TYR A 72 -1.23 -11.89 -0.97
CA TYR A 72 -1.03 -10.56 -0.38
C TYR A 72 0.08 -10.50 0.67
N ARG A 73 0.49 -11.60 1.31
CA ARG A 73 1.63 -11.59 2.24
C ARG A 73 2.94 -11.41 1.47
N ARG A 74 3.71 -10.42 1.89
CA ARG A 74 4.99 -9.98 1.30
C ARG A 74 5.95 -9.57 2.42
N GLU A 75 6.51 -10.56 3.10
CA GLU A 75 7.37 -10.34 4.28
C GLU A 75 8.58 -9.45 3.96
N HIS A 76 9.25 -9.67 2.84
CA HIS A 76 10.43 -8.88 2.46
C HIS A 76 10.08 -7.41 2.17
N THR A 77 8.87 -7.10 1.70
CA THR A 77 8.43 -5.70 1.49
C THR A 77 8.13 -4.97 2.80
N SER A 78 7.84 -5.70 3.88
CA SER A 78 7.61 -5.12 5.22
C SER A 78 8.89 -4.55 5.86
N CYS A 79 10.04 -4.77 5.22
CA CYS A 79 11.34 -4.22 5.61
C CYS A 79 11.66 -2.90 4.89
N LEU A 80 10.91 -2.51 3.86
CA LEU A 80 11.19 -1.31 3.07
C LEU A 80 10.75 -0.04 3.79
N ASN A 81 11.65 0.94 3.89
CA ASN A 81 11.31 2.29 4.31
C ASN A 81 10.92 3.14 3.09
N PHE A 82 9.65 3.01 2.68
CA PHE A 82 9.10 3.72 1.51
C PHE A 82 9.30 5.25 1.60
N THR A 83 9.13 5.83 2.79
CA THR A 83 9.32 7.28 3.00
C THR A 83 10.74 7.71 2.68
N GLN A 84 11.74 6.99 3.21
CA GLN A 84 13.14 7.32 2.98
C GLN A 84 13.53 7.13 1.50
N ILE A 85 13.05 6.07 0.83
CA ILE A 85 13.35 5.84 -0.59
C ILE A 85 12.80 6.96 -1.47
N LEU A 86 11.55 7.38 -1.22
CA LEU A 86 10.91 8.45 -1.99
C LEU A 86 11.62 9.79 -1.81
N ILE A 87 12.02 10.15 -0.58
CA ILE A 87 12.75 11.39 -0.30
C ILE A 87 14.10 11.40 -1.04
N SER A 88 14.87 10.30 -0.94
CA SER A 88 16.18 10.18 -1.58
C SER A 88 16.13 10.23 -3.11
N THR A 89 15.01 9.83 -3.72
CA THR A 89 14.85 9.86 -5.19
C THR A 89 14.40 11.22 -5.71
N SER A 90 13.91 12.10 -4.83
CA SER A 90 13.50 13.47 -5.14
C SER A 90 14.62 14.52 -4.99
N SER A 91 15.82 14.06 -4.59
CA SER A 91 17.04 14.87 -4.41
C SER A 91 17.93 14.76 -5.65
#